data_AF-T0KMJ2-F1
#
_entry.id   AF-T0KMJ2-F1
#
_cell.length_a   1.000
_cell.length_b   1.000
_cell.length_c   1.000
_cell.angle_alpha   90.00
_cell.angle_beta   90.00
_cell.angle_gamma   90.00
#
_symmetry.space_group_name_H-M   'P 1'
#
loop_
_entity.id
_entity.type
_entity.pdbx_description
1 polymer ?
#
loop_
_entity_poly.entity_id
_entity_poly.type
_entity_poly.pdbx_seq_one_letter_code
_entity_poly.pdbx_strand_id
1 'polypeptide(L)'
;MYTLNALAALLYVLPAAQAHVPKIRGYALTWADDFNGRRNTLPDPDNWIIDTGTSYNGGPAQWGTGEIQTYTNDIKNVRMNGKGNLQITAIRNATGTWTSSRIETQRTDFMAQPGGKMIIQGSLKIPDLNGHGVGYWPAFWTLGAEYRGNYWNWPSIGEFDIMENVNLVDRHWGVYHCGTNPGGPCDESNGIGNSSTCPDSACPGNFHTYSIEVDRQNTPETLTWFVDGVQFHQVNETAIPDAVWEKTVHNPHFILMNMAIGGGFPNGVYGSETPTNATVSGGTYEAEYVAVYNSFNHTRHDS
;
A
#
# COMPACT_ATOMS: atom_id res chain seq x y z
N MET A 1 -58.39 -21.51 33.88
CA MET A 1 -57.53 -21.91 32.76
C MET A 1 -56.96 -20.64 32.14
N TYR A 2 -55.70 -20.29 32.43
CA TYR A 2 -54.99 -19.20 31.75
C TYR A 2 -53.66 -19.77 31.28
N THR A 3 -53.53 -19.94 29.96
CA THR A 3 -52.29 -20.35 29.30
C THR A 3 -51.40 -19.13 29.08
N LEU A 4 -50.24 -19.08 29.74
CA LEU A 4 -49.18 -18.13 29.41
C LEU A 4 -48.50 -18.61 28.11
N ASN A 5 -48.60 -17.82 27.05
CA ASN A 5 -47.78 -17.97 25.86
C ASN A 5 -46.41 -17.35 26.12
N ALA A 6 -45.37 -18.17 26.18
CA ALA A 6 -43.99 -17.72 26.18
C ALA A 6 -43.58 -17.32 24.75
N LEU A 7 -43.32 -16.03 24.52
CA LEU A 7 -42.63 -15.58 23.30
C LEU A 7 -41.15 -15.94 23.42
N ALA A 8 -40.68 -16.88 22.59
CA ALA A 8 -39.26 -17.10 22.38
C ALA A 8 -38.73 -16.04 21.40
N ALA A 9 -37.88 -15.12 21.87
CA ALA A 9 -37.13 -14.22 21.01
C ALA A 9 -35.98 -15.00 20.36
N LEU A 10 -36.05 -15.22 19.04
CA LEU A 10 -34.90 -15.69 18.27
C LEU A 10 -33.89 -14.55 18.14
N LEU A 11 -32.78 -14.65 18.87
CA LEU A 11 -31.57 -13.88 18.61
C LEU A 11 -30.91 -14.44 17.34
N TYR A 12 -31.06 -13.74 16.23
CA TYR A 12 -30.24 -13.99 15.05
C TYR A 12 -28.82 -13.49 15.34
N VAL A 13 -27.92 -14.41 15.70
CA VAL A 13 -26.48 -14.15 15.65
C VAL A 13 -26.11 -14.14 14.17
N LEU A 14 -25.98 -12.95 13.59
CA LEU A 14 -25.38 -12.81 12.28
C LEU A 14 -23.93 -13.32 12.37
N PRO A 15 -23.46 -14.16 11.44
CA PRO A 15 -22.06 -14.51 11.40
C PRO A 15 -21.28 -13.21 11.17
N ALA A 16 -20.40 -12.85 12.10
CA ALA A 16 -19.42 -11.81 11.88
C ALA A 16 -18.52 -12.28 10.72
N ALA A 17 -18.79 -11.79 9.52
CA ALA A 17 -17.85 -11.88 8.42
C ALA A 17 -16.72 -10.90 8.72
N GLN A 18 -15.82 -11.32 9.63
CA GLN A 18 -14.58 -10.61 9.88
C GLN A 18 -13.60 -11.07 8.80
N ALA A 19 -13.24 -10.16 7.89
CA ALA A 19 -11.99 -10.26 7.16
C ALA A 19 -10.89 -10.42 8.22
N HIS A 20 -10.42 -11.64 8.42
CA HIS A 20 -9.51 -11.94 9.51
C HIS A 20 -8.10 -11.68 9.00
N VAL A 21 -7.50 -10.58 9.46
CA VAL A 21 -6.07 -10.33 9.33
C VAL A 21 -5.32 -11.63 9.66
N PRO A 22 -4.59 -12.22 8.70
CA PRO A 22 -4.08 -13.58 8.86
C PRO A 22 -3.00 -13.63 9.94
N LYS A 23 -2.89 -14.78 10.63
CA LYS A 23 -1.74 -15.01 11.51
C LYS A 23 -0.57 -15.55 10.71
N ILE A 24 0.61 -14.94 10.86
CA ILE A 24 1.85 -15.45 10.26
C ILE A 24 2.64 -16.20 11.34
N ARG A 25 2.98 -17.46 11.06
CA ARG A 25 3.74 -18.30 12.01
C ARG A 25 5.10 -17.67 12.29
N GLY A 26 5.47 -17.54 13.57
CA GLY A 26 6.73 -16.95 14.00
C GLY A 26 6.70 -15.44 14.17
N TYR A 27 5.56 -14.80 13.90
CA TYR A 27 5.37 -13.37 14.02
C TYR A 27 4.22 -13.00 14.97
N ALA A 28 4.37 -11.86 15.65
CA ALA A 28 3.30 -11.17 16.34
C ALA A 28 2.66 -10.14 15.40
N LEU A 29 1.33 -10.04 15.39
CA LEU A 29 0.61 -8.92 14.77
C LEU A 29 0.79 -7.68 15.65
N THR A 30 1.54 -6.68 15.17
CA THR A 30 1.88 -5.47 15.93
C THR A 30 1.04 -4.25 15.56
N TRP A 31 0.39 -4.30 14.39
CA TRP A 31 -0.63 -3.34 13.97
C TRP A 31 -1.45 -3.92 12.81
N ALA A 32 -2.72 -3.55 12.72
CA ALA A 32 -3.52 -3.76 11.52
C ALA A 32 -4.72 -2.82 11.47
N ASP A 33 -5.23 -2.63 10.26
CA ASP A 33 -6.59 -2.17 9.99
C ASP A 33 -7.27 -3.20 9.08
N ASP A 34 -8.40 -3.74 9.52
CA ASP A 34 -9.22 -4.71 8.79
C ASP A 34 -10.40 -4.04 8.06
N PHE A 35 -10.41 -2.71 8.05
CA PHE A 35 -11.38 -1.86 7.36
C PHE A 35 -12.85 -2.21 7.65
N ASN A 36 -13.10 -2.74 8.85
CA ASN A 36 -14.44 -2.95 9.36
C ASN A 36 -15.05 -1.61 9.79
N GLY A 37 -15.90 -1.08 8.93
CA GLY A 37 -16.61 0.17 9.19
C GLY A 37 -17.98 0.22 8.54
N ARG A 38 -18.80 1.16 8.98
CA ARG A 38 -20.13 1.39 8.37
C ARG A 38 -19.96 1.82 6.92
N ARG A 39 -20.84 1.37 6.03
CA ARG A 39 -20.83 1.82 4.62
C ARG A 39 -20.83 3.35 4.52
N ASN A 40 -20.05 3.89 3.58
CA ASN A 40 -19.90 5.32 3.30
C ASN A 40 -19.36 6.15 4.48
N THR A 41 -18.53 5.56 5.34
CA THR A 41 -17.69 6.33 6.26
C THR A 41 -16.26 6.39 5.76
N LEU A 42 -15.54 7.42 6.18
CA LEU A 42 -14.10 7.52 5.98
C LEU A 42 -13.37 6.42 6.77
N PRO A 43 -12.10 6.10 6.43
CA PRO A 43 -11.23 5.30 7.28
C PRO A 43 -11.07 5.89 8.67
N ASP A 44 -10.73 5.02 9.63
CA ASP A 44 -10.57 5.40 11.03
C ASP A 44 -9.48 6.48 11.15
N PRO A 45 -9.80 7.69 11.63
CA PRO A 45 -8.83 8.77 11.77
C PRO A 45 -7.75 8.49 12.82
N ASP A 46 -7.95 7.50 13.71
CA ASP A 46 -6.91 7.05 14.65
C ASP A 46 -5.83 6.21 13.94
N ASN A 47 -6.18 5.61 12.79
CA ASN A 47 -5.26 4.84 11.96
C ASN A 47 -4.71 5.64 10.77
N TRP A 48 -5.52 6.52 10.17
CA TRP A 48 -5.21 7.11 8.86
C TRP A 48 -5.33 8.64 8.83
N ILE A 49 -4.35 9.25 8.16
CA ILE A 49 -4.40 10.62 7.65
C ILE A 49 -4.85 10.54 6.18
N ILE A 50 -5.72 11.45 5.75
CA ILE A 50 -6.11 11.57 4.35
C ILE A 50 -5.40 12.77 3.75
N ASP A 51 -4.51 12.50 2.80
CA ASP A 51 -3.79 13.52 2.05
C ASP A 51 -4.71 14.15 0.99
N THR A 52 -4.67 15.48 0.87
CA THR A 52 -5.54 16.22 -0.05
C THR A 52 -4.76 17.17 -0.94
N GLY A 53 -5.34 17.52 -2.08
CA GLY A 53 -4.73 18.45 -3.03
C GLY A 53 -3.81 17.74 -4.03
N THR A 54 -2.83 18.50 -4.51
CA THR A 54 -1.86 18.06 -5.54
C THR A 54 -0.43 18.02 -5.02
N SER A 55 -0.24 18.17 -3.70
CA SER A 55 1.05 18.10 -3.01
C SER A 55 0.84 18.05 -1.50
N TYR A 56 1.84 17.59 -0.75
CA TYR A 56 1.97 17.97 0.65
C TYR A 56 2.11 19.51 0.78
N ASN A 57 1.75 20.06 1.94
CA ASN A 57 1.99 21.47 2.21
C ASN A 57 3.50 21.75 2.26
N GLY A 58 4.02 22.46 1.25
CA GLY A 58 5.44 22.71 1.10
C GLY A 58 6.23 21.55 0.47
N GLY A 59 5.57 20.49 0.01
CA GLY A 59 6.19 19.40 -0.75
C GLY A 59 6.21 19.65 -2.28
N PRO A 60 6.71 18.68 -3.06
CA PRO A 60 6.75 18.80 -4.51
C PRO A 60 5.35 18.87 -5.12
N ALA A 61 5.19 19.72 -6.14
CA ALA A 61 3.94 19.82 -6.90
C ALA A 61 3.65 18.50 -7.65
N GLN A 62 2.36 18.23 -7.91
CA GLN A 62 1.91 17.00 -8.56
C GLN A 62 2.50 15.75 -7.91
N TRP A 63 2.57 15.78 -6.57
CA TRP A 63 3.17 14.74 -5.72
C TRP A 63 4.57 14.30 -6.12
N GLY A 64 5.30 15.09 -6.92
CA GLY A 64 6.64 14.77 -7.43
C GLY A 64 6.65 13.86 -8.67
N THR A 65 5.50 13.37 -9.13
CA THR A 65 5.40 12.32 -10.16
C THR A 65 4.81 12.82 -11.47
N GLY A 66 4.25 14.03 -11.50
CA GLY A 66 3.52 14.56 -12.65
C GLY A 66 2.08 14.02 -12.75
N GLU A 67 1.58 13.37 -11.70
CA GLU A 67 0.20 12.90 -11.64
C GLU A 67 -0.81 14.07 -11.63
N ILE A 68 -2.02 13.83 -12.18
CA ILE A 68 -2.95 14.90 -12.57
C ILE A 68 -4.22 14.99 -11.72
N GLN A 69 -4.46 14.01 -10.84
CA GLN A 69 -5.62 14.03 -9.97
C GLN A 69 -5.44 14.99 -8.78
N THR A 70 -6.55 15.52 -8.29
CA THR A 70 -6.60 16.13 -6.96
C THR A 70 -7.04 15.07 -5.94
N TYR A 71 -6.20 14.77 -4.94
CA TYR A 71 -6.64 13.90 -3.85
C TYR A 71 -7.64 14.62 -2.95
N THR A 72 -8.66 13.90 -2.48
CA THR A 72 -9.71 14.46 -1.63
C THR A 72 -10.06 13.51 -0.48
N ASN A 73 -10.72 14.05 0.55
CA ASN A 73 -11.36 13.30 1.61
C ASN A 73 -12.88 13.13 1.38
N ASP A 74 -13.35 13.21 0.14
CA ASP A 74 -14.75 12.95 -0.20
C ASP A 74 -15.02 11.43 -0.13
N ILE A 75 -16.15 11.04 0.47
CA ILE A 75 -16.61 9.64 0.53
C ILE A 75 -16.83 8.99 -0.85
N LYS A 76 -16.85 9.78 -1.92
CA LYS A 76 -16.84 9.31 -3.30
C LYS A 76 -15.46 8.81 -3.72
N ASN A 77 -14.38 9.37 -3.17
CA ASN A 77 -13.01 9.01 -3.46
C ASN A 77 -12.42 8.03 -2.44
N VAL A 78 -12.83 8.06 -1.18
CA VAL A 78 -12.37 7.11 -0.15
C VAL A 78 -13.46 6.77 0.85
N ARG A 79 -13.75 5.47 1.04
CA ARG A 79 -14.76 5.04 2.02
C ARG A 79 -14.67 3.56 2.39
N MET A 80 -15.28 3.22 3.51
CA MET A 80 -15.66 1.85 3.84
C MET A 80 -16.87 1.39 3.02
N ASN A 81 -16.82 0.16 2.50
CA ASN A 81 -17.92 -0.42 1.72
C ASN A 81 -19.05 -1.02 2.59
N GLY A 82 -18.85 -1.13 3.91
CA GLY A 82 -19.78 -1.76 4.84
C GLY A 82 -19.73 -3.29 4.89
N LYS A 83 -18.71 -3.88 4.26
CA LYS A 83 -18.49 -5.33 4.11
C LYS A 83 -17.05 -5.74 4.45
N GLY A 84 -16.29 -4.88 5.13
CA GLY A 84 -14.91 -5.15 5.55
C GLY A 84 -13.84 -4.74 4.55
N ASN A 85 -14.11 -3.79 3.63
CA ASN A 85 -13.07 -3.25 2.75
C ASN A 85 -13.08 -1.72 2.71
N LEU A 86 -11.87 -1.16 2.65
CA LEU A 86 -11.62 0.18 2.15
C LEU A 86 -11.81 0.21 0.63
N GLN A 87 -12.33 1.33 0.11
CA GLN A 87 -12.41 1.62 -1.32
C GLN A 87 -11.77 2.98 -1.58
N ILE A 88 -10.80 3.03 -2.49
CA ILE A 88 -10.28 4.26 -3.11
C ILE A 88 -10.77 4.29 -4.55
N THR A 89 -11.54 5.30 -4.95
CA THR A 89 -12.13 5.41 -6.29
C THR A 89 -11.64 6.66 -6.99
N ALA A 90 -11.14 6.51 -8.22
CA ALA A 90 -10.78 7.64 -9.07
C ALA A 90 -11.97 8.06 -9.91
N ILE A 91 -12.25 9.35 -9.90
CA ILE A 91 -13.43 9.93 -10.52
C ILE A 91 -13.00 11.01 -11.50
N ARG A 92 -13.40 10.86 -12.75
CA ARG A 92 -13.31 11.92 -13.75
C ARG A 92 -14.64 12.65 -13.81
N ASN A 93 -14.62 13.94 -13.56
CA ASN A 93 -15.82 14.78 -13.66
C ASN A 93 -16.13 15.13 -15.13
N ALA A 94 -17.26 15.82 -15.36
CA ALA A 94 -17.70 16.23 -16.69
C ALA A 94 -16.75 17.23 -17.38
N THR A 95 -15.93 17.96 -16.63
CA THR A 95 -14.91 18.88 -17.18
C THR A 95 -13.59 18.18 -17.48
N GLY A 96 -13.51 16.87 -17.25
CA GLY A 96 -12.32 16.05 -17.52
C GLY A 96 -11.28 16.03 -16.39
N THR A 97 -11.54 16.71 -15.28
CA THR A 97 -10.66 16.73 -14.10
C THR A 97 -10.80 15.44 -13.30
N TRP A 98 -9.67 14.93 -12.80
CA TRP A 98 -9.63 13.73 -11.97
C TRP A 98 -9.55 14.06 -10.49
N THR A 99 -10.31 13.31 -9.68
CA THR A 99 -10.11 13.21 -8.24
C THR A 99 -9.86 11.77 -7.83
N SER A 100 -9.15 11.57 -6.73
CA SER A 100 -8.90 10.27 -6.13
C SER A 100 -8.67 10.43 -4.63
N SER A 101 -8.09 9.44 -3.95
CA SER A 101 -7.61 9.59 -2.57
C SER A 101 -6.22 9.01 -2.39
N ARG A 102 -5.52 9.56 -1.40
CA ARG A 102 -4.26 9.09 -0.83
C ARG A 102 -4.42 9.09 0.68
N ILE A 103 -4.03 8.01 1.32
CA ILE A 103 -4.04 7.88 2.78
C ILE A 103 -2.69 7.40 3.27
N GLU A 104 -2.32 7.83 4.46
CA GLU A 104 -1.09 7.41 5.13
C GLU A 104 -1.36 7.12 6.61
N THR A 105 -0.60 6.19 7.20
CA THR A 105 -0.84 5.80 8.60
C THR A 105 -0.49 6.93 9.56
N GLN A 106 -1.28 7.10 10.63
CA GLN A 106 -0.93 7.99 11.75
C GLN A 106 0.42 7.58 12.36
N ARG A 107 0.62 6.27 12.53
CA ARG A 107 1.88 5.67 12.97
C ARG A 107 2.98 5.84 11.94
N THR A 108 4.20 6.09 12.44
CA THR A 108 5.44 6.23 11.66
C THR A 108 6.57 5.39 12.23
N ASP A 109 6.26 4.40 13.05
CA ASP A 109 7.19 3.62 13.86
C ASP A 109 7.33 2.16 13.38
N PHE A 110 6.88 1.86 12.15
CA PHE A 110 6.98 0.51 11.60
C PHE A 110 8.42 0.21 11.20
N MET A 111 9.01 -0.79 11.87
CA MET A 111 10.42 -1.11 11.70
C MET A 111 10.73 -2.56 12.10
N ALA A 112 11.68 -3.19 11.41
CA ALA A 112 12.36 -4.38 11.92
C ALA A 112 13.44 -3.97 12.94
N GLN A 113 13.37 -4.50 14.16
CA GLN A 113 14.41 -4.30 15.17
C GLN A 113 15.68 -5.08 14.80
N PRO A 114 16.88 -4.65 15.23
CA PRO A 114 18.12 -5.40 15.02
C PRO A 114 17.97 -6.85 15.51
N GLY A 115 18.35 -7.82 14.68
CA GLY A 115 18.21 -9.25 15.01
C GLY A 115 16.79 -9.81 14.82
N GLY A 116 15.85 -9.02 14.29
CA GLY A 116 14.47 -9.42 14.04
C GLY A 116 14.02 -9.22 12.60
N LYS A 117 12.76 -9.52 12.34
CA LYS A 117 12.11 -9.34 11.05
C LYS A 117 10.83 -8.51 11.18
N MET A 118 10.45 -7.84 10.11
CA MET A 118 9.15 -7.20 9.96
C MET A 118 8.51 -7.62 8.65
N ILE A 119 7.20 -7.88 8.66
CA ILE A 119 6.39 -8.04 7.45
C ILE A 119 5.37 -6.91 7.42
N ILE A 120 5.28 -6.21 6.29
CA ILE A 120 4.15 -5.32 5.96
C ILE A 120 3.37 -5.99 4.83
N GLN A 121 2.07 -6.17 5.02
CA GLN A 121 1.23 -6.96 4.12
C GLN A 121 -0.16 -6.33 3.94
N GLY A 122 -0.71 -6.41 2.74
CA GLY A 122 -2.11 -6.05 2.47
C GLY A 122 -2.78 -7.05 1.50
N SER A 123 -4.08 -7.30 1.71
CA SER A 123 -4.92 -7.99 0.73
C SER A 123 -5.65 -6.95 -0.11
N LEU A 124 -5.28 -6.88 -1.38
CA LEU A 124 -5.54 -5.73 -2.25
C LEU A 124 -6.15 -6.19 -3.57
N LYS A 125 -7.11 -5.42 -4.09
CA LYS A 125 -7.68 -5.62 -5.42
C LYS A 125 -7.55 -4.35 -6.23
N ILE A 126 -6.68 -4.40 -7.23
CA ILE A 126 -6.52 -3.40 -8.28
C ILE A 126 -7.80 -3.42 -9.17
N PRO A 127 -8.33 -2.27 -9.62
CA PRO A 127 -9.52 -2.28 -10.47
C PRO A 127 -9.25 -2.96 -11.82
N ASP A 128 -10.25 -3.65 -12.35
CA ASP A 128 -10.29 -4.07 -13.76
C ASP A 128 -11.30 -3.20 -14.51
N LEU A 129 -10.83 -2.51 -15.54
CA LEU A 129 -11.62 -1.65 -16.41
C LEU A 129 -11.67 -2.17 -17.85
N ASN A 130 -11.46 -3.47 -18.06
CA ASN A 130 -11.53 -4.15 -19.36
C ASN A 130 -10.66 -3.47 -20.43
N GLY A 131 -9.42 -3.13 -20.08
CA GLY A 131 -8.47 -2.46 -20.97
C GLY A 131 -8.62 -0.93 -21.07
N HIS A 132 -9.57 -0.32 -20.37
CA HIS A 132 -9.78 1.12 -20.33
C HIS A 132 -9.09 1.82 -19.13
N GLY A 133 -8.02 1.20 -18.62
CA GLY A 133 -7.29 1.60 -17.41
C GLY A 133 -6.03 2.43 -17.62
N VAL A 134 -5.71 2.84 -18.85
CA VAL A 134 -4.46 3.56 -19.16
C VAL A 134 -4.36 4.85 -18.32
N GLY A 135 -3.28 5.02 -17.57
CA GLY A 135 -3.06 6.13 -16.65
C GLY A 135 -3.46 5.86 -15.19
N TYR A 136 -4.19 4.79 -14.86
CA TYR A 136 -4.39 4.44 -13.45
C TYR A 136 -3.09 3.96 -12.82
N TRP A 137 -2.83 4.38 -11.58
CA TRP A 137 -1.65 4.00 -10.81
C TRP A 137 -2.00 3.77 -9.33
N PRO A 138 -2.59 2.61 -8.97
CA PRO A 138 -2.72 2.20 -7.58
C PRO A 138 -1.37 1.80 -6.98
N ALA A 139 -1.15 2.19 -5.73
CA ALA A 139 0.07 1.87 -4.98
C ALA A 139 -0.22 1.55 -3.51
N PHE A 140 0.54 0.60 -2.98
CA PHE A 140 0.69 0.25 -1.56
C PHE A 140 2.17 0.19 -1.22
N TRP A 141 2.61 1.07 -0.33
CA TRP A 141 4.01 1.43 -0.22
C TRP A 141 4.32 2.05 1.14
N THR A 142 5.59 2.38 1.36
CA THR A 142 6.06 2.98 2.60
C THR A 142 7.06 4.09 2.33
N LEU A 143 7.12 5.07 3.23
CA LEU A 143 8.15 6.10 3.26
C LEU A 143 8.81 6.12 4.64
N GLY A 144 10.11 6.39 4.68
CA GLY A 144 10.81 6.62 5.94
C GLY A 144 10.21 7.77 6.73
N ALA A 145 10.10 7.61 8.04
CA ALA A 145 9.33 8.47 8.94
C ALA A 145 9.71 9.96 8.86
N GLU A 146 11.00 10.27 8.68
CA GLU A 146 11.47 11.66 8.61
C GLU A 146 11.05 12.37 7.31
N TYR A 147 10.40 11.69 6.36
CA TYR A 147 9.80 12.37 5.21
C TYR A 147 8.64 13.27 5.64
N ARG A 148 7.82 12.83 6.61
CA ARG A 148 6.67 13.58 7.09
C ARG A 148 7.13 14.88 7.76
N GLY A 149 6.70 16.01 7.20
CA GLY A 149 7.09 17.35 7.65
C GLY A 149 8.39 17.89 7.04
N ASN A 150 9.16 17.08 6.30
CA ASN A 150 10.31 17.52 5.52
C ASN A 150 9.95 17.65 4.03
N TYR A 151 9.41 16.57 3.44
CA TYR A 151 8.96 16.47 2.05
C TYR A 151 10.03 16.66 0.95
N TRP A 152 11.30 16.89 1.31
CA TRP A 152 12.41 17.16 0.36
C TRP A 152 13.63 16.25 0.55
N ASN A 153 13.54 15.24 1.41
CA ASN A 153 14.61 14.28 1.72
C ASN A 153 14.45 12.92 1.02
N TRP A 154 13.54 12.81 0.05
CA TRP A 154 13.49 11.67 -0.87
C TRP A 154 14.62 11.75 -1.91
N PRO A 155 15.27 10.63 -2.32
CA PRO A 155 15.02 9.24 -1.90
C PRO A 155 15.88 8.81 -0.69
N SER A 156 16.68 9.72 -0.14
CA SER A 156 17.66 9.41 0.91
C SER A 156 17.07 8.80 2.20
N ILE A 157 15.77 8.99 2.43
CA ILE A 157 15.06 8.50 3.62
C ILE A 157 14.45 7.10 3.45
N GLY A 158 14.50 6.54 2.23
CA GLY A 158 13.99 5.20 1.93
C GLY A 158 12.50 5.17 1.59
N GLU A 159 12.19 4.39 0.57
CA GLU A 159 10.84 4.08 0.13
C GLU A 159 10.78 2.62 -0.30
N PHE A 160 9.78 1.90 0.20
CA PHE A 160 9.52 0.52 -0.20
C PHE A 160 8.16 0.45 -0.88
N ASP A 161 8.16 0.31 -2.19
CA ASP A 161 6.96 0.06 -2.97
C ASP A 161 6.63 -1.42 -2.89
N ILE A 162 5.62 -1.77 -2.10
CA ILE A 162 5.23 -3.16 -1.85
C ILE A 162 4.43 -3.69 -3.03
N MET A 163 3.54 -2.86 -3.56
CA MET A 163 2.80 -3.10 -4.78
C MET A 163 2.55 -1.77 -5.48
N GLU A 164 3.02 -1.68 -6.71
CA GLU A 164 2.54 -0.72 -7.69
C GLU A 164 1.95 -1.46 -8.90
N ASN A 165 0.94 -0.85 -9.50
CA ASN A 165 0.49 -1.22 -10.83
C ASN A 165 0.26 0.07 -11.62
N VAL A 166 0.54 0.05 -12.91
CA VAL A 166 0.22 1.15 -13.80
C VAL A 166 -0.57 0.66 -15.02
N ASN A 167 -1.45 1.52 -15.53
CA ASN A 167 -2.27 1.25 -16.71
C ASN A 167 -3.25 0.06 -16.57
N LEU A 168 -3.41 -0.50 -15.36
CA LEU A 168 -4.19 -1.71 -15.06
C LEU A 168 -3.79 -2.91 -15.93
N VAL A 169 -2.49 -3.04 -16.21
CA VAL A 169 -1.95 -4.23 -16.89
C VAL A 169 -1.89 -5.42 -15.93
N ASP A 170 -1.86 -6.63 -16.48
CA ASP A 170 -1.68 -7.85 -15.68
C ASP A 170 -0.23 -8.03 -15.21
N ARG A 171 0.21 -7.13 -14.34
CA ARG A 171 1.56 -7.07 -13.77
C ARG A 171 1.56 -6.20 -12.51
N HIS A 172 2.42 -6.48 -11.56
CA HIS A 172 2.72 -5.59 -10.45
C HIS A 172 4.23 -5.36 -10.33
N TRP A 173 4.61 -4.29 -9.67
CA TRP A 173 5.99 -3.92 -9.38
C TRP A 173 6.20 -3.84 -7.87
N GLY A 174 7.41 -4.17 -7.45
CA GLY A 174 7.92 -3.89 -6.12
C GLY A 174 9.30 -3.28 -6.25
N VAL A 175 9.52 -2.14 -5.60
CA VAL A 175 10.67 -1.27 -5.84
C VAL A 175 11.24 -0.77 -4.52
N TYR A 176 12.55 -0.59 -4.49
CA TYR A 176 13.26 0.07 -3.41
C TYR A 176 13.95 1.32 -3.93
N HIS A 177 13.54 2.48 -3.42
CA HIS A 177 14.20 3.76 -3.68
C HIS A 177 15.06 4.19 -2.50
N CYS A 178 16.26 4.68 -2.82
CA CYS A 178 17.28 5.03 -1.84
C CYS A 178 18.40 5.93 -2.40
N GLY A 179 19.15 6.54 -1.50
CA GLY A 179 20.35 7.29 -1.85
C GLY A 179 20.03 8.65 -2.50
N THR A 180 20.36 8.81 -3.78
CA THR A 180 20.35 10.12 -4.48
C THR A 180 19.65 10.03 -5.83
N ASN A 181 18.78 10.99 -6.12
CA ASN A 181 18.14 11.16 -7.42
C ASN A 181 18.75 12.34 -8.20
N PRO A 182 19.15 12.19 -9.47
CA PRO A 182 19.13 10.95 -10.29
C PRO A 182 20.34 10.04 -10.09
N GLY A 183 20.16 8.77 -10.46
CA GLY A 183 21.15 7.70 -10.40
C GLY A 183 21.39 7.21 -8.97
N GLY A 184 22.60 7.44 -8.46
CA GLY A 184 22.98 6.92 -7.15
C GLY A 184 23.05 5.39 -7.09
N PRO A 185 23.15 4.82 -5.89
CA PRO A 185 23.27 3.37 -5.71
C PRO A 185 21.99 2.60 -6.09
N CYS A 186 20.87 3.30 -6.26
CA CYS A 186 19.54 2.70 -6.45
C CYS A 186 18.94 2.99 -7.83
N ASP A 187 19.73 3.53 -8.77
CA ASP A 187 19.32 3.86 -10.14
C ASP A 187 18.09 4.77 -10.22
N GLU A 188 18.09 5.85 -9.45
CA GLU A 188 16.99 6.78 -9.36
C GLU A 188 16.77 7.55 -10.68
N SER A 189 15.53 7.82 -11.10
CA SER A 189 14.27 7.55 -10.40
C SER A 189 13.64 6.18 -10.70
N ASN A 190 14.38 5.21 -11.26
CA ASN A 190 13.83 3.88 -11.53
C ASN A 190 13.74 3.04 -10.25
N GLY A 191 14.68 3.19 -9.33
CA GLY A 191 14.77 2.35 -8.14
C GLY A 191 15.30 0.95 -8.44
N ILE A 192 15.56 0.17 -7.39
CA ILE A 192 15.91 -1.25 -7.52
C ILE A 192 14.62 -2.06 -7.48
N GLY A 193 14.04 -2.30 -8.64
CA GLY A 193 12.74 -2.95 -8.77
C GLY A 193 12.75 -4.27 -9.52
N ASN A 194 11.69 -5.05 -9.29
CA ASN A 194 11.31 -6.15 -10.16
C ASN A 194 9.78 -6.19 -10.33
N SER A 195 9.31 -7.01 -11.26
CA SER A 195 7.88 -7.14 -11.54
C SER A 195 7.51 -8.56 -11.99
N SER A 196 6.28 -8.95 -11.69
CA SER A 196 5.71 -10.25 -12.07
C SER A 196 4.21 -10.15 -12.34
N THR A 197 3.66 -11.18 -12.98
CA THR A 197 2.22 -11.44 -12.97
C THR A 197 1.80 -11.97 -11.59
N CYS A 198 0.53 -11.86 -11.26
CA CYS A 198 0.02 -12.45 -10.02
C CYS A 198 -0.19 -13.97 -10.17
N PRO A 199 0.01 -14.77 -9.11
CA PRO A 199 -0.28 -16.20 -9.12
C PRO A 199 -1.77 -16.48 -9.29
N ASP A 200 -2.12 -17.58 -9.98
CA ASP A 200 -3.47 -18.16 -10.12
C ASP A 200 -4.56 -17.30 -10.79
N SER A 201 -4.46 -15.98 -10.78
CA SER A 201 -5.37 -15.04 -11.45
C SER A 201 -4.65 -13.75 -11.87
N ALA A 202 -5.28 -12.97 -12.75
CA ALA A 202 -4.75 -11.68 -13.17
C ALA A 202 -4.71 -10.68 -12.00
N CYS A 203 -3.70 -9.80 -11.95
CA CYS A 203 -3.60 -8.81 -10.88
C CYS A 203 -4.80 -7.84 -10.81
N PRO A 204 -5.28 -7.27 -11.93
CA PRO A 204 -6.51 -6.48 -11.93
C PRO A 204 -7.74 -7.36 -11.73
N GLY A 205 -8.69 -6.87 -10.93
CA GLY A 205 -9.99 -7.50 -10.72
C GLY A 205 -10.03 -8.61 -9.66
N ASN A 206 -8.87 -9.06 -9.17
CA ASN A 206 -8.76 -10.13 -8.17
C ASN A 206 -8.04 -9.62 -6.90
N PHE A 207 -8.38 -10.20 -5.75
CA PHE A 207 -7.64 -9.95 -4.53
C PHE A 207 -6.37 -10.77 -4.52
N HIS A 208 -5.25 -10.10 -4.25
CA HIS A 208 -3.95 -10.70 -4.03
C HIS A 208 -3.33 -10.14 -2.76
N THR A 209 -2.53 -10.95 -2.09
CA THR A 209 -1.78 -10.55 -0.91
C THR A 209 -0.40 -10.06 -1.33
N TYR A 210 -0.11 -8.78 -1.15
CA TYR A 210 1.20 -8.20 -1.42
C TYR A 210 1.91 -7.92 -0.11
N SER A 211 3.19 -8.28 -0.02
CA SER A 211 3.97 -8.05 1.20
C SER A 211 5.44 -7.82 0.94
N ILE A 212 6.07 -7.11 1.87
CA ILE A 212 7.53 -7.02 2.00
C ILE A 212 7.95 -7.59 3.36
N GLU A 213 8.99 -8.44 3.36
CA GLU A 213 9.73 -8.84 4.55
C GLU A 213 11.03 -8.04 4.62
N VAL A 214 11.22 -7.32 5.74
CA VAL A 214 12.49 -6.71 6.14
C VAL A 214 13.16 -7.67 7.12
N ASP A 215 14.20 -8.38 6.66
CA ASP A 215 14.94 -9.35 7.46
C ASP A 215 16.26 -8.75 7.95
N ARG A 216 16.29 -8.43 9.25
CA ARG A 216 17.48 -7.96 9.98
C ARG A 216 17.99 -8.99 10.98
N GLN A 217 17.56 -10.25 10.83
CA GLN A 217 17.93 -11.34 11.73
C GLN A 217 19.33 -11.88 11.41
N ASN A 218 19.70 -11.87 10.13
CA ASN A 218 20.97 -12.40 9.63
C ASN A 218 21.74 -11.33 8.86
N THR A 219 23.04 -11.57 8.66
CA THR A 219 23.88 -10.76 7.78
C THR A 219 24.27 -11.63 6.57
N PRO A 220 24.07 -11.15 5.33
CA PRO A 220 23.51 -9.84 4.97
C PRO A 220 22.02 -9.71 5.31
N GLU A 221 21.58 -8.50 5.66
CA GLU A 221 20.15 -8.18 5.79
C GLU A 221 19.47 -8.18 4.42
N THR A 222 18.15 -8.37 4.37
CA THR A 222 17.41 -8.39 3.09
C THR A 222 16.07 -7.65 3.15
N LEU A 223 15.68 -7.08 2.01
CA LEU A 223 14.31 -6.70 1.69
C LEU A 223 13.78 -7.72 0.68
N THR A 224 12.65 -8.37 0.96
CA THR A 224 12.10 -9.41 0.07
C THR A 224 10.62 -9.16 -0.17
N TRP A 225 10.21 -9.09 -1.45
CA TRP A 225 8.81 -8.87 -1.83
C TRP A 225 8.15 -10.17 -2.27
N PHE A 226 6.88 -10.28 -1.90
CA PHE A 226 6.03 -11.42 -2.21
C PHE A 226 4.67 -10.97 -2.75
N VAL A 227 4.12 -11.79 -3.65
CA VAL A 227 2.71 -11.79 -4.04
C VAL A 227 2.15 -13.19 -3.76
N ASP A 228 1.07 -13.28 -2.99
CA ASP A 228 0.47 -14.52 -2.50
C ASP A 228 1.48 -15.50 -1.89
N GLY A 229 2.47 -14.97 -1.17
CA GLY A 229 3.55 -15.74 -0.55
C GLY A 229 4.62 -16.25 -1.51
N VAL A 230 4.53 -15.94 -2.81
CA VAL A 230 5.55 -16.24 -3.82
C VAL A 230 6.51 -15.06 -3.91
N GLN A 231 7.79 -15.31 -3.61
CA GLN A 231 8.84 -14.30 -3.76
C GLN A 231 9.02 -13.92 -5.22
N PHE A 232 9.04 -12.62 -5.52
CA PHE A 232 9.33 -12.12 -6.87
C PHE A 232 10.48 -11.10 -6.92
N HIS A 233 10.86 -10.50 -5.79
CA HIS A 233 11.96 -9.54 -5.71
C HIS A 233 12.72 -9.67 -4.40
N GLN A 234 14.02 -9.39 -4.44
CA GLN A 234 14.84 -9.29 -3.23
C GLN A 234 16.02 -8.34 -3.46
N VAL A 235 16.28 -7.48 -2.48
CA VAL A 235 17.50 -6.66 -2.39
C VAL A 235 18.29 -7.10 -1.17
N ASN A 236 19.58 -7.38 -1.38
CA ASN A 236 20.52 -7.72 -0.32
C ASN A 236 21.26 -6.45 0.13
N GLU A 237 21.48 -6.30 1.43
CA GLU A 237 22.25 -5.20 2.02
C GLU A 237 23.59 -4.97 1.33
N THR A 238 24.29 -6.04 0.94
CA THR A 238 25.60 -5.99 0.28
C THR A 238 25.60 -5.36 -1.11
N ALA A 239 24.42 -5.16 -1.72
CA ALA A 239 24.30 -4.43 -2.98
C ALA A 239 24.27 -2.91 -2.78
N ILE A 240 24.14 -2.44 -1.54
CA ILE A 240 23.89 -1.04 -1.18
C ILE A 240 25.03 -0.55 -0.28
N PRO A 241 25.50 0.71 -0.43
CA PRO A 241 26.44 1.27 0.53
C PRO A 241 25.86 1.26 1.96
N ASP A 242 26.65 0.81 2.94
CA ASP A 242 26.21 0.65 4.34
C ASP A 242 25.45 1.87 4.88
N ALA A 243 26.00 3.07 4.71
CA ALA A 243 25.36 4.30 5.18
C ALA A 243 23.99 4.59 4.54
N VAL A 244 23.77 4.14 3.30
CA VAL A 244 22.47 4.25 2.63
C VAL A 244 21.51 3.21 3.19
N TRP A 245 21.95 1.96 3.35
CA TRP A 245 21.14 0.90 3.95
C TRP A 245 20.72 1.22 5.39
N GLU A 246 21.64 1.72 6.21
CA GLU A 246 21.34 2.19 7.57
C GLU A 246 20.30 3.32 7.55
N LYS A 247 20.42 4.30 6.64
CA LYS A 247 19.52 5.46 6.61
C LYS A 247 18.09 5.11 6.17
N THR A 248 17.92 4.01 5.43
CA THR A 248 16.61 3.57 4.93
C THR A 248 16.05 2.39 5.72
N VAL A 249 16.73 1.24 5.76
CA VAL A 249 16.24 -0.02 6.34
C VAL A 249 16.35 -0.03 7.87
N HIS A 250 17.31 0.70 8.45
CA HIS A 250 17.46 0.83 9.90
C HIS A 250 16.75 2.07 10.45
N ASN A 251 15.76 2.60 9.74
CA ASN A 251 14.88 3.66 10.23
C ASN A 251 13.40 3.23 10.14
N PRO A 252 12.51 3.84 10.94
CA PRO A 252 11.11 3.49 10.91
C PRO A 252 10.39 4.12 9.71
N HIS A 253 9.30 3.47 9.29
CA HIS A 253 8.48 3.87 8.15
C HIS A 253 7.02 4.13 8.56
N PHE A 254 6.30 4.87 7.72
CA PHE A 254 4.83 4.89 7.67
C PHE A 254 4.35 4.26 6.36
N ILE A 255 3.10 3.80 6.35
CA ILE A 255 2.49 3.11 5.21
C ILE A 255 1.58 4.06 4.47
N LEU A 256 1.55 3.95 3.14
CA LEU A 256 0.70 4.73 2.26
C LEU A 256 -0.11 3.82 1.34
N MET A 257 -1.30 4.31 0.98
CA MET A 257 -2.13 3.77 -0.08
C MET A 257 -2.74 4.90 -0.90
N ASN A 258 -2.66 4.80 -2.22
CA ASN A 258 -3.29 5.77 -3.11
C ASN A 258 -3.68 5.15 -4.45
N MET A 259 -4.40 5.93 -5.22
CA MET A 259 -4.59 5.67 -6.64
C MET A 259 -4.37 6.95 -7.43
N ALA A 260 -3.16 7.13 -7.93
CA ALA A 260 -2.78 8.22 -8.82
C ALA A 260 -3.40 8.03 -10.21
N ILE A 261 -3.44 9.12 -10.97
CA ILE A 261 -3.86 9.16 -12.37
C ILE A 261 -2.82 9.93 -13.18
N GLY A 262 -2.25 9.29 -14.20
CA GLY A 262 -1.15 9.82 -15.00
C GLY A 262 0.16 9.86 -14.21
N GLY A 263 1.13 10.61 -14.74
CA GLY A 263 2.48 10.73 -14.17
C GLY A 263 3.53 9.88 -14.88
N GLY A 264 4.78 10.03 -14.44
CA GLY A 264 5.96 9.47 -15.11
C GLY A 264 5.90 7.95 -15.31
N PHE A 265 5.47 7.21 -14.30
CA PHE A 265 5.46 5.75 -14.35
C PHE A 265 4.44 5.19 -15.36
N PRO A 266 3.12 5.50 -15.30
CA PRO A 266 2.19 5.01 -16.31
C PRO A 266 2.55 5.50 -17.72
N ASN A 267 3.10 6.71 -17.87
CA ASN A 267 3.59 7.22 -19.15
C ASN A 267 4.74 6.37 -19.71
N GLY A 268 5.73 6.04 -18.88
CA GLY A 268 6.88 5.23 -19.26
C GLY A 268 6.48 3.82 -19.70
N VAL A 269 5.59 3.17 -18.97
CA VAL A 269 5.09 1.82 -19.31
C VAL A 269 4.20 1.84 -20.56
N TYR A 270 3.40 2.89 -20.74
CA TYR A 270 2.54 3.02 -21.92
C TYR A 270 3.30 3.48 -23.18
N GLY A 271 4.41 4.21 -23.01
CA GLY A 271 5.21 4.79 -24.08
C GLY A 271 4.70 6.15 -24.60
N SER A 272 3.70 6.76 -23.94
CA SER A 272 3.19 8.10 -24.25
C SER A 272 2.44 8.69 -23.05
N GLU A 273 1.96 9.93 -23.16
CA GLU A 273 1.20 10.59 -22.08
C GLU A 273 -0.12 9.85 -21.76
N THR A 274 -0.36 9.69 -20.46
CA THR A 274 -1.53 9.05 -19.87
C THR A 274 -2.15 9.96 -18.80
N PRO A 275 -3.46 9.86 -18.53
CA PRO A 275 -4.45 8.98 -19.15
C PRO A 275 -4.78 9.37 -20.60
N THR A 276 -5.44 8.47 -21.32
CA THR A 276 -5.91 8.74 -22.69
C THR A 276 -7.39 9.14 -22.70
N ASN A 277 -7.90 9.59 -23.85
CA ASN A 277 -9.34 9.82 -24.04
C ASN A 277 -10.19 8.54 -23.87
N ALA A 278 -9.60 7.36 -23.99
CA ALA A 278 -10.27 6.07 -23.79
C ALA A 278 -10.29 5.62 -22.32
N THR A 279 -9.57 6.32 -21.44
CA THR A 279 -9.51 6.00 -20.02
C THR A 279 -10.84 6.31 -19.34
N VAL A 280 -11.47 5.31 -18.75
CA VAL A 280 -12.80 5.43 -18.12
C VAL A 280 -12.67 5.79 -16.64
N SER A 281 -13.64 6.55 -16.15
CA SER A 281 -13.78 6.89 -14.72
C SER A 281 -14.28 5.70 -13.90
N GLY A 282 -14.05 5.74 -12.59
CA GLY A 282 -14.73 4.87 -11.63
C GLY A 282 -13.97 3.61 -11.23
N GLY A 283 -12.72 3.45 -11.68
CA GLY A 283 -11.84 2.41 -11.15
C GLY A 283 -11.75 2.53 -9.63
N THR A 284 -11.99 1.42 -8.95
CA THR A 284 -12.00 1.33 -7.49
C THR A 284 -10.95 0.33 -7.03
N TYR A 285 -9.94 0.84 -6.34
CA TYR A 285 -8.92 0.08 -5.63
C TYR A 285 -9.46 -0.31 -4.25
N GLU A 286 -9.43 -1.59 -3.91
CA GLU A 286 -9.99 -2.10 -2.66
C GLU A 286 -8.92 -2.78 -1.80
N ALA A 287 -9.10 -2.69 -0.48
CA ALA A 287 -8.26 -3.35 0.50
C ALA A 287 -9.12 -4.03 1.57
N GLU A 288 -8.90 -5.33 1.80
CA GLU A 288 -9.56 -6.06 2.89
C GLU A 288 -8.83 -5.83 4.22
N TYR A 289 -7.51 -5.70 4.19
CA TYR A 289 -6.72 -5.30 5.36
C TYR A 289 -5.36 -4.74 4.95
N VAL A 290 -4.75 -4.02 5.89
CA VAL A 290 -3.31 -3.76 5.96
C VAL A 290 -2.81 -4.18 7.33
N ALA A 291 -1.67 -4.86 7.39
CA ALA A 291 -1.13 -5.40 8.62
C ALA A 291 0.39 -5.31 8.68
N VAL A 292 0.90 -5.14 9.90
CA VAL A 292 2.32 -5.16 10.23
C VAL A 292 2.55 -6.25 11.27
N TYR A 293 3.57 -7.06 11.00
CA TYR A 293 3.99 -8.15 11.86
C TYR A 293 5.45 -8.03 12.20
N ASN A 294 5.82 -8.39 13.42
CA ASN A 294 7.22 -8.46 13.84
C ASN A 294 7.55 -9.86 14.39
N SER A 295 8.73 -10.38 14.06
CA SER A 295 9.17 -11.68 14.58
C SER A 295 9.22 -11.65 16.10
N PHE A 296 8.88 -12.76 16.76
CA PHE A 296 9.13 -12.86 18.20
C PHE A 296 10.64 -12.70 18.47
N ASN A 297 11.00 -11.89 19.47
CA ASN A 297 12.40 -11.77 19.90
C ASN A 297 12.93 -13.17 20.24
N HIS A 298 13.93 -13.66 19.50
CA HIS A 298 14.73 -14.80 19.91
C HIS A 298 15.67 -14.36 21.04
N THR A 299 15.13 -14.17 22.25
CA THR A 299 15.97 -14.39 23.42
C THR A 299 16.32 -15.88 23.39
N ARG A 300 17.58 -16.21 23.08
CA ARG A 300 18.12 -17.58 23.19
C ARG A 300 17.80 -18.12 24.58
N HIS A 301 16.73 -18.88 24.69
CA HIS A 301 16.51 -19.80 25.79
C HIS A 301 16.72 -21.19 25.24
N ASP A 302 17.98 -21.57 25.12
CA ASP A 302 18.42 -22.96 25.10
C ASP A 302 19.80 -22.98 25.78
N SER A 303 19.77 -23.28 27.08
CA SER A 303 20.91 -23.72 27.90
C SER A 303 20.57 -25.09 28.46
#